data_AF-A0A7V7D6T8-F1
#
_entry.id   AF-A0A7V7D6T8-F1
#
_cell.length_a   1.000
_cell.length_b   1.000
_cell.length_c   1.000
_cell.angle_alpha   90.00
_cell.angle_beta   90.00
_cell.angle_gamma   90.00
#
_symmetry.space_group_name_H-M   'P 1'
#
loop_
_entity.id
_entity.type
_entity.pdbx_description
1 polymer ?
#
loop_
_entity_poly.entity_id
_entity_poly.type
_entity_poly.pdbx_seq_one_letter_code
_entity_poly.pdbx_strand_id
1 'polypeptide(L)'
;MNPSETQEILSADAVGPGENDNSKLVPVSESIRYRRRAQSAEQKIEALAEQLAKAQAEAKEAAEQLSSIQAEQELIRKLAAAGTVDLETAVLIAKARIESDAEADMDSVIRQLKNEKQYLFAGTGGAVTARKTAGAKERVEGSQTVLERAAKKAATTGNRTDLQEYLKLRRNFV
;
A
#
# COMPACT_ATOMS: atom_id res chain seq x y z
N MET A 1 29.16 -35.82 -28.01
CA MET A 1 30.51 -35.93 -27.43
C MET A 1 30.37 -35.87 -25.92
N ASN A 2 30.65 -36.87 -25.08
CA ASN A 2 30.94 -38.28 -25.27
C ASN A 2 30.08 -39.09 -24.28
N PRO A 3 29.60 -40.28 -24.68
CA PRO A 3 28.88 -41.24 -23.85
C PRO A 3 29.85 -42.30 -23.29
N SER A 4 29.71 -42.72 -22.03
CA SER A 4 30.30 -43.98 -21.55
C SER A 4 30.03 -44.17 -20.06
N GLU A 5 29.06 -45.02 -19.72
CA GLU A 5 29.17 -46.00 -18.64
C GLU A 5 28.01 -46.99 -18.75
N THR A 6 28.11 -47.84 -19.78
CA THR A 6 27.43 -49.13 -19.87
C THR A 6 28.39 -50.21 -19.37
N GLN A 7 28.05 -50.84 -18.25
CA GLN A 7 28.46 -52.21 -17.88
C GLN A 7 27.14 -52.94 -17.63
N GLU A 8 26.61 -53.75 -18.54
CA GLU A 8 27.12 -55.05 -18.99
C GLU A 8 27.18 -56.08 -17.84
N ILE A 9 26.03 -56.68 -17.53
CA ILE A 9 25.94 -58.00 -16.90
C ILE A 9 24.96 -58.85 -17.72
N LEU A 10 25.55 -59.45 -18.76
CA LEU A 10 25.36 -60.83 -19.23
C LEU A 10 24.00 -61.51 -19.04
N SER A 11 23.32 -61.66 -20.17
CA SER A 11 22.41 -62.76 -20.48
C SER A 11 23.15 -64.10 -20.56
N ALA A 12 22.67 -65.13 -19.86
CA ALA A 12 22.61 -66.52 -20.34
C ALA A 12 21.96 -67.41 -19.25
N ASP A 13 20.70 -67.77 -19.44
CA ASP A 13 20.34 -69.18 -19.50
C ASP A 13 18.94 -69.35 -20.11
N ALA A 14 18.92 -70.07 -21.22
CA ALA A 14 17.73 -70.57 -21.87
C ALA A 14 17.73 -72.10 -21.75
N VAL A 15 16.91 -72.67 -20.86
CA VAL A 15 16.38 -74.04 -21.00
C VAL A 15 15.02 -74.13 -20.30
N GLY A 16 14.00 -74.52 -21.06
CA GLY A 16 12.83 -75.23 -20.53
C GLY A 16 11.48 -74.77 -21.07
N PRO A 17 10.98 -75.32 -22.18
CA PRO A 17 9.55 -75.30 -22.50
C PRO A 17 8.87 -76.38 -21.65
N GLY A 18 8.52 -76.00 -20.41
CA GLY A 18 7.84 -76.83 -19.44
C GLY A 18 6.49 -76.24 -19.10
N GLU A 19 5.50 -76.59 -19.93
CA GLU A 19 4.11 -76.86 -19.56
C GLU A 19 3.80 -76.65 -18.06
N ASN A 20 3.27 -75.49 -17.71
CA ASN A 20 2.53 -75.26 -16.47
C ASN A 20 1.57 -74.10 -16.70
N ASP A 21 0.42 -74.47 -17.27
CA ASP A 21 -0.81 -73.69 -17.35
C ASP A 21 -1.44 -73.54 -15.94
N ASN A 22 -0.60 -73.13 -14.98
CA ASN A 22 -0.95 -72.66 -13.64
C ASN A 22 -0.65 -71.15 -13.58
N SER A 23 -1.06 -70.45 -14.64
CA SER A 23 -0.92 -69.01 -14.80
C SER A 23 -1.54 -68.26 -13.62
N LYS A 24 -0.67 -67.81 -12.70
CA LYS A 24 -0.90 -66.67 -11.77
C LYS A 24 -2.14 -66.77 -10.87
N LEU A 25 -2.49 -67.96 -10.39
CA LEU A 25 -3.41 -68.06 -9.26
C LEU A 25 -2.65 -67.71 -7.97
N VAL A 26 -2.49 -66.39 -7.76
CA VAL A 26 -2.08 -65.84 -6.48
C VAL A 26 -3.04 -66.40 -5.43
N PRO A 27 -2.55 -67.11 -4.39
CA PRO A 27 -3.39 -67.64 -3.34
C PRO A 27 -4.35 -66.55 -2.85
N VAL A 28 -5.62 -66.90 -2.61
CA VAL A 28 -6.67 -65.92 -2.26
C VAL A 28 -6.25 -65.04 -1.06
N SER A 29 -5.43 -65.56 -0.15
CA SER A 29 -4.84 -64.82 0.97
C SER A 29 -3.87 -63.70 0.53
N GLU A 30 -3.07 -63.91 -0.51
CA GLU A 30 -2.14 -62.92 -1.05
C GLU A 30 -2.87 -61.86 -1.89
N SER A 31 -3.87 -62.24 -2.68
CA SER A 31 -4.66 -61.28 -3.46
C SER A 31 -5.48 -60.34 -2.55
N ILE A 32 -5.95 -60.83 -1.40
CA ILE A 32 -6.56 -59.98 -0.35
C ILE A 32 -5.53 -59.00 0.23
N ARG A 33 -4.30 -59.43 0.50
CA ARG A 33 -3.23 -58.56 1.03
C ARG A 33 -2.86 -57.45 0.04
N TYR A 34 -2.71 -57.79 -1.24
CA TYR A 34 -2.41 -56.81 -2.28
C TYR A 34 -3.55 -55.82 -2.48
N ARG A 35 -4.80 -56.29 -2.50
CA ARG A 35 -5.98 -55.40 -2.57
C ARG A 35 -6.03 -54.44 -1.39
N ARG A 36 -5.82 -54.94 -0.16
CA ARG A 36 -5.83 -54.10 1.05
C ARG A 36 -4.71 -53.06 1.01
N ARG A 37 -3.52 -53.43 0.53
CA ARG A 37 -2.40 -52.49 0.36
C ARG A 37 -2.71 -51.44 -0.70
N ALA A 38 -3.24 -51.84 -1.85
CA ALA A 38 -3.65 -50.92 -2.92
C ALA A 38 -4.70 -49.92 -2.43
N GLN A 39 -5.76 -50.40 -1.76
CA GLN A 39 -6.78 -49.53 -1.16
C GLN A 39 -6.20 -48.58 -0.11
N SER A 40 -5.27 -49.05 0.73
CA SER A 40 -4.60 -48.17 1.70
C SER A 40 -3.69 -47.13 1.04
N ALA A 41 -3.11 -47.45 -0.11
CA ALA A 41 -2.29 -46.52 -0.88
C ALA A 41 -3.18 -45.49 -1.58
N GLU A 42 -4.31 -45.91 -2.18
CA GLU A 42 -5.32 -45.04 -2.76
C GLU A 42 -5.88 -44.05 -1.73
N GLN A 43 -6.26 -44.52 -0.54
CA GLN A 43 -6.70 -43.66 0.56
C GLN A 43 -5.64 -42.65 1.00
N LYS A 44 -4.37 -43.05 1.03
CA LYS A 44 -3.26 -42.14 1.35
C LYS A 44 -3.03 -41.12 0.26
N ILE A 45 -3.13 -41.53 -1.00
CA ILE A 45 -2.99 -40.62 -2.15
C ILE A 45 -4.12 -39.60 -2.11
N GLU A 46 -5.36 -40.02 -1.86
CA GLU A 46 -6.51 -39.14 -1.72
C GLU A 46 -6.31 -38.15 -0.55
N ALA A 47 -5.95 -38.64 0.64
CA ALA A 47 -5.69 -37.78 1.80
C ALA A 47 -4.54 -36.78 1.56
N LEU A 48 -3.45 -37.21 0.90
CA LEU A 48 -2.34 -36.32 0.55
C LEU A 48 -2.74 -35.31 -0.53
N ALA A 49 -3.56 -35.71 -1.50
CA ALA A 49 -4.07 -34.81 -2.53
C ALA A 49 -4.97 -33.72 -1.92
N GLU A 50 -5.83 -34.08 -0.96
CA GLU A 50 -6.65 -33.12 -0.21
C GLU A 50 -5.78 -32.15 0.60
N GLN A 51 -4.77 -32.66 1.31
CA GLN A 51 -3.85 -31.82 2.09
C GLN A 51 -3.07 -30.85 1.19
N LEU A 52 -2.61 -31.33 0.03
CA LEU A 52 -1.91 -30.52 -0.95
C LEU A 52 -2.82 -29.43 -1.51
N ALA A 53 -4.05 -29.78 -1.91
CA ALA A 53 -5.03 -28.81 -2.40
C ALA A 53 -5.35 -27.74 -1.35
N LYS A 54 -5.52 -28.14 -0.09
CA LYS A 54 -5.74 -27.21 1.02
C LYS A 54 -4.55 -26.27 1.23
N ALA A 55 -3.33 -26.82 1.30
CA ALA A 55 -2.12 -26.03 1.48
C ALA A 55 -1.88 -25.07 0.30
N GLN A 56 -2.19 -25.48 -0.93
CA GLN A 56 -2.11 -24.61 -2.10
C GLN A 56 -3.14 -23.48 -2.06
N ALA A 57 -4.37 -23.76 -1.62
CA ALA A 57 -5.39 -22.72 -1.44
C ALA A 57 -4.95 -21.70 -0.38
N GLU A 58 -4.47 -22.15 0.77
CA GLU A 58 -3.93 -21.30 1.84
C GLU A 58 -2.73 -20.47 1.36
N ALA A 59 -1.80 -21.09 0.61
CA ALA A 59 -0.65 -20.39 0.05
C ALA A 59 -1.05 -19.32 -0.97
N LYS A 60 -2.07 -19.59 -1.79
CA LYS A 60 -2.59 -18.64 -2.77
C LYS A 60 -3.25 -17.44 -2.07
N GLU A 61 -4.10 -17.71 -1.07
CA GLU A 61 -4.75 -16.66 -0.28
C GLU A 61 -3.72 -15.77 0.44
N ALA A 62 -2.72 -16.39 1.08
CA ALA A 62 -1.65 -15.65 1.75
C ALA A 62 -0.81 -14.83 0.75
N ALA A 63 -0.55 -15.34 -0.46
CA ALA A 63 0.17 -14.61 -1.50
C ALA A 63 -0.62 -13.40 -2.01
N GLU A 64 -1.93 -13.50 -2.17
CA GLU A 64 -2.82 -12.40 -2.55
C GLU A 64 -2.91 -11.33 -1.45
N GLN A 65 -3.00 -11.74 -0.19
CA GLN A 65 -2.95 -10.81 0.95
C GLN A 65 -1.60 -10.09 1.00
N LEU A 66 -0.50 -10.80 0.79
CA LEU A 66 0.83 -10.21 0.83
C LEU A 66 1.03 -9.20 -0.32
N SER A 67 0.57 -9.51 -1.53
CA SER A 67 0.66 -8.59 -2.66
C SER A 67 -0.17 -7.32 -2.45
N SER A 68 -1.39 -7.44 -1.91
CA SER A 68 -2.23 -6.28 -1.59
C SER A 68 -1.61 -5.37 -0.51
N ILE A 69 -1.05 -5.96 0.55
CA ILE A 69 -0.35 -5.21 1.61
C ILE A 69 0.88 -4.50 1.04
N GLN A 70 1.66 -5.15 0.16
CA GLN A 70 2.82 -4.55 -0.48
C GLN A 70 2.43 -3.37 -1.37
N ALA A 71 1.38 -3.52 -2.19
CA ALA A 71 0.88 -2.45 -3.04
C ALA A 71 0.41 -1.23 -2.22
N GLU A 72 -0.29 -1.48 -1.11
CA GLU A 72 -0.71 -0.42 -0.18
C GLU A 72 0.48 0.28 0.48
N GLN A 73 1.48 -0.46 0.95
CA GLN A 73 2.68 0.13 1.52
C GLN A 73 3.45 0.97 0.51
N GLU A 74 3.52 0.54 -0.74
CA GLU A 74 4.14 1.31 -1.82
C GLU A 74 3.38 2.62 -2.06
N LEU A 75 2.05 2.55 -2.15
CA LEU A 75 1.19 3.71 -2.31
C LEU A 75 1.38 4.72 -1.17
N ILE A 76 1.39 4.24 0.08
CA ILE A 76 1.63 5.06 1.28
C ILE A 76 2.99 5.76 1.19
N ARG A 77 4.06 5.03 0.84
CA ARG A 77 5.40 5.61 0.71
C ARG A 77 5.45 6.68 -0.36
N LYS A 78 4.81 6.47 -1.50
CA LYS A 78 4.76 7.44 -2.60
C LYS A 78 3.94 8.69 -2.23
N LEU A 79 2.80 8.53 -1.57
CA LEU A 79 1.98 9.65 -1.07
C LEU A 79 2.73 10.46 -0.01
N ALA A 80 3.37 9.80 0.96
CA ALA A 80 4.20 10.45 1.95
C ALA A 80 5.36 11.24 1.29
N ALA A 81 6.05 10.63 0.32
CA ALA A 81 7.09 11.30 -0.45
C ALA A 81 6.58 12.49 -1.29
N ALA A 82 5.32 12.45 -1.73
CA ALA A 82 4.66 13.55 -2.43
C ALA A 82 4.25 14.71 -1.49
N GLY A 83 4.43 14.56 -0.18
CA GLY A 83 4.11 15.59 0.81
C GLY A 83 2.63 15.67 1.16
N THR A 84 1.92 14.54 1.14
CA THR A 84 0.52 14.48 1.56
C THR A 84 0.37 14.86 3.03
N VAL A 85 -0.57 15.77 3.35
CA VAL A 85 -0.89 16.21 4.71
C VAL A 85 -1.82 15.22 5.40
N ASP A 86 -2.83 14.74 4.68
CA ASP A 86 -3.78 13.73 5.14
C ASP A 86 -3.61 12.44 4.33
N LEU A 87 -2.80 11.55 4.89
CA LEU A 87 -2.41 10.30 4.23
C LEU A 87 -3.57 9.31 4.14
N GLU A 88 -4.42 9.22 5.16
CA GLU A 88 -5.56 8.29 5.18
C GLU A 88 -6.55 8.62 4.06
N THR A 89 -6.94 9.91 3.97
CA THR A 89 -7.85 10.37 2.92
C THR A 89 -7.24 10.18 1.53
N ALA A 90 -5.95 10.48 1.37
CA ALA A 90 -5.28 10.32 0.07
C ALA A 90 -5.17 8.85 -0.36
N VAL A 91 -4.86 7.94 0.57
CA VAL A 91 -4.82 6.49 0.31
C VAL A 91 -6.19 5.99 -0.13
N LEU A 92 -7.25 6.39 0.56
CA LEU A 92 -8.62 5.95 0.25
C LEU A 92 -9.06 6.41 -1.15
N ILE A 93 -8.77 7.67 -1.51
CA ILE A 93 -9.09 8.20 -2.84
C ILE A 93 -8.22 7.54 -3.92
N ALA A 94 -6.93 7.33 -3.66
CA ALA A 94 -6.02 6.72 -4.62
C ALA A 94 -6.37 5.25 -4.87
N LYS A 95 -6.69 4.47 -3.82
CA LYS A 95 -7.18 3.09 -3.95
C LYS A 95 -8.45 3.03 -4.81
N ALA A 96 -9.44 3.87 -4.52
CA ALA A 96 -10.67 3.92 -5.29
C ALA A 96 -10.43 4.22 -6.79
N ARG A 97 -9.39 5.00 -7.11
CA ARG A 97 -9.02 5.28 -8.51
C ARG A 97 -8.33 4.11 -9.19
N ILE A 98 -7.36 3.47 -8.52
CA ILE A 98 -6.66 2.30 -9.05
C ILE A 98 -7.65 1.14 -9.28
N GLU A 99 -8.65 0.98 -8.41
CA GLU A 99 -9.72 -0.01 -8.60
C GLU A 99 -10.66 0.34 -9.76
N SER A 100 -10.93 1.62 -9.99
CA SER A 100 -11.79 2.08 -11.09
C SER A 100 -11.10 2.09 -12.45
N ASP A 101 -9.78 2.22 -12.48
CA ASP A 101 -8.95 2.28 -13.68
C ASP A 101 -7.77 1.32 -13.54
N ALA A 102 -7.98 0.09 -14.01
CA ALA A 102 -7.03 -1.02 -13.88
C ALA A 102 -5.70 -0.80 -14.64
N GLU A 103 -5.61 0.19 -15.53
CA GLU A 103 -4.36 0.56 -16.23
C GLU A 103 -3.63 1.74 -15.57
N ALA A 104 -4.22 2.36 -14.54
CA ALA A 104 -3.64 3.54 -13.92
C ALA A 104 -2.38 3.20 -13.09
N ASP A 105 -1.24 3.72 -13.50
CA ASP A 105 0.00 3.67 -12.72
C ASP A 105 -0.12 4.51 -11.44
N MET A 106 0.42 4.02 -10.32
CA MET A 106 0.34 4.71 -9.02
C MET A 106 0.87 6.15 -9.10
N ASP A 107 1.95 6.39 -9.86
CA ASP A 107 2.51 7.73 -9.98
C ASP A 107 1.58 8.67 -10.77
N SER A 108 0.88 8.14 -11.77
CA SER A 108 -0.12 8.89 -12.53
C SER A 108 -1.30 9.31 -11.64
N VAL A 109 -1.79 8.41 -10.79
CA VAL A 109 -2.87 8.66 -9.84
C VAL A 109 -2.46 9.75 -8.84
N ILE A 110 -1.24 9.69 -8.31
CA ILE A 110 -0.72 10.68 -7.36
C ILE A 110 -0.59 12.05 -8.04
N ARG A 111 -0.10 12.13 -9.29
CA ARG A 111 -0.03 13.41 -10.04
C ARG A 111 -1.42 13.99 -10.27
N GLN A 112 -2.37 13.15 -10.67
CA GLN A 112 -3.75 13.59 -10.87
C GLN A 112 -4.37 14.07 -9.55
N LEU A 113 -4.17 13.34 -8.45
CA LEU A 113 -4.65 13.71 -7.13
C LEU A 113 -4.02 15.03 -6.67
N LYS A 114 -2.73 15.24 -6.95
CA LYS A 114 -2.04 16.50 -6.66
C LYS A 114 -2.62 17.67 -7.45
N ASN A 115 -3.01 17.46 -8.71
CA ASN A 115 -3.60 18.50 -9.54
C ASN A 115 -5.03 18.85 -9.13
N GLU A 116 -5.85 17.85 -8.84
CA GLU A 116 -7.29 18.03 -8.56
C GLU A 116 -7.57 18.35 -7.09
N LYS A 117 -6.79 17.77 -6.17
CA LYS A 117 -6.98 17.82 -4.72
C LYS A 117 -5.75 18.40 -4.03
N GLN A 118 -5.31 19.56 -4.50
CA GLN A 118 -4.11 20.25 -3.99
C GLN A 118 -4.10 20.41 -2.46
N TYR A 119 -5.27 20.57 -1.82
CA TYR A 119 -5.40 20.71 -0.37
C TYR A 119 -4.97 19.47 0.43
N LEU A 120 -4.92 18.28 -0.20
CA LEU A 120 -4.41 17.06 0.43
C LEU A 120 -2.87 17.04 0.48
N PHE A 121 -2.21 17.92 -0.27
CA PHE A 121 -0.76 18.01 -0.32
C PHE A 121 -0.30 19.32 0.30
N ALA A 122 0.80 19.25 1.05
CA ALA A 122 1.44 20.44 1.55
C ALA A 122 2.01 21.18 0.34
N GLY A 123 1.35 22.28 -0.06
CA GLY A 123 1.87 23.14 -1.11
C GLY A 123 3.27 23.61 -0.73
N THR A 124 4.22 23.52 -1.67
CA THR A 124 5.54 24.18 -1.57
C THR A 124 5.44 25.72 -1.54
N GLY A 125 4.22 26.28 -1.52
CA GLY A 125 3.93 27.70 -1.50
C GLY A 125 3.20 28.10 -0.23
N GLY A 126 3.98 28.28 0.84
CA GLY A 126 3.58 29.03 2.03
C GLY A 126 2.58 28.32 2.92
N ALA A 127 2.79 28.48 4.23
CA ALA A 127 1.68 28.45 5.16
C ALA A 127 0.54 29.30 4.56
N VAL A 128 -0.49 28.66 4.02
CA VAL A 128 -1.78 29.29 3.84
C VAL A 128 -2.26 29.51 5.27
N THR A 129 -1.79 30.61 5.86
CA THR A 129 -2.32 31.13 7.11
C THR A 129 -3.82 31.17 6.87
N ALA A 130 -4.55 30.31 7.57
CA ALA A 130 -5.99 30.24 7.51
C ALA A 130 -6.52 31.67 7.49
N ARG A 131 -7.18 32.04 6.40
CA ARG A 131 -7.72 33.39 6.22
C ARG A 131 -8.67 33.59 7.39
N LYS A 132 -8.25 34.38 8.38
CA LYS A 132 -8.98 34.56 9.65
C LYS A 132 -10.38 35.05 9.32
N THR A 133 -11.37 34.18 9.43
CA THR A 133 -12.79 34.48 9.14
C THR A 133 -13.49 35.19 10.31
N ALA A 134 -12.75 35.64 11.32
CA ALA A 134 -13.30 36.40 12.43
C ALA A 134 -12.37 37.56 12.80
N GLY A 135 -12.77 38.78 12.45
CA GLY A 135 -12.64 40.02 13.23
C GLY A 135 -11.32 40.43 13.89
N ALA A 136 -10.19 39.77 13.63
CA ALA A 136 -8.92 40.11 14.24
C ALA A 136 -8.26 41.25 13.45
N LYS A 137 -8.57 42.50 13.84
CA LYS A 137 -7.85 43.70 13.40
C LYS A 137 -6.35 43.43 13.56
N GLU A 138 -5.64 43.36 12.45
CA GLU A 138 -4.20 43.20 12.40
C GLU A 138 -3.56 44.34 13.20
N ARG A 139 -2.99 44.00 14.36
CA ARG A 139 -2.29 44.96 15.21
C ARG A 139 -0.95 45.22 14.52
N VAL A 140 -0.95 46.15 13.58
CA VAL A 140 0.25 46.58 12.86
C VAL A 140 1.23 47.11 13.90
N GLU A 141 2.34 46.42 14.13
CA GLU A 141 3.33 46.75 15.16
C GLU A 141 3.98 48.14 14.94
N GLY A 142 3.92 48.69 13.72
CA GLY A 142 4.37 50.06 13.41
C GLY A 142 3.43 51.17 13.88
N SER A 143 2.23 50.83 14.34
CA SER A 143 1.14 51.79 14.54
C SER A 143 1.21 52.58 15.87
N GLN A 144 1.88 52.02 16.88
CA GLN A 144 2.20 52.73 18.13
C GLN A 144 3.17 53.90 17.88
N THR A 145 4.14 53.73 16.98
CA THR A 145 5.12 54.79 16.66
C THR A 145 4.50 55.98 15.93
N VAL A 146 3.47 55.73 15.12
CA VAL A 146 2.72 56.79 14.41
C VAL A 146 1.87 57.59 15.40
N LEU A 147 1.22 56.92 16.35
CA LEU A 147 0.45 57.57 17.41
C LEU A 147 1.34 58.45 18.30
N GLU A 148 2.52 57.95 18.68
CA GLU A 148 3.46 58.69 19.51
C GLU A 148 4.00 59.95 18.80
N ARG A 149 4.30 59.86 17.50
CA ARG A 149 4.71 61.04 16.71
C ARG A 149 3.59 62.07 16.59
N ALA A 150 2.36 61.63 16.35
CA ALA A 150 1.20 62.53 16.30
C ALA A 150 0.94 63.21 17.66
N ALA A 151 1.13 62.48 18.76
CA ALA A 151 1.04 63.03 20.12
C ALA A 151 2.10 64.11 20.38
N LYS A 152 3.37 63.83 20.04
CA LYS A 152 4.48 64.79 20.17
C LYS A 152 4.23 66.03 19.32
N LYS A 153 3.80 65.87 18.07
CA LYS A 153 3.49 66.97 17.16
C LYS A 153 2.39 67.87 17.74
N ALA A 154 1.26 67.29 18.16
CA ALA A 154 0.17 68.05 18.77
C ALA A 154 0.58 68.79 20.06
N ALA A 155 1.45 68.18 20.88
CA ALA A 155 1.99 68.82 22.08
C ALA A 155 2.95 69.98 21.76
N THR A 156 3.76 69.85 20.69
CA THR A 156 4.71 70.90 20.29
C THR A 156 4.07 72.07 19.55
N THR A 157 3.07 71.81 18.69
CA THR A 157 2.46 72.85 17.86
C THR A 157 1.28 73.54 18.53
N GLY A 158 0.60 72.88 19.48
CA GLY A 158 -0.60 73.41 20.14
C GLY A 158 -1.77 73.67 19.18
N ASN A 159 -1.67 73.23 17.92
CA ASN A 159 -2.65 73.51 16.88
C ASN A 159 -3.82 72.52 16.98
N ARG A 160 -5.04 73.05 16.83
CA ARG A 160 -6.29 72.27 16.88
C ARG A 160 -6.32 71.16 15.83
N THR A 161 -5.75 71.38 14.65
CA THR A 161 -5.73 70.39 13.56
C THR A 161 -4.87 69.18 13.92
N ASP A 162 -3.65 69.41 14.42
CA ASP A 162 -2.74 68.34 14.85
C ASP A 162 -3.32 67.54 16.03
N LEU A 163 -4.02 68.21 16.96
CA LEU A 163 -4.73 67.54 18.05
C LEU A 163 -5.86 66.63 17.54
N GLN A 164 -6.63 67.09 16.56
CA GLN A 164 -7.71 66.29 15.96
C GLN A 164 -7.16 65.05 15.23
N GLU A 165 -6.04 65.17 14.54
CA GLU A 165 -5.36 64.04 13.90
C GLU A 165 -4.92 62.99 14.91
N TYR A 166 -4.28 63.43 16.00
CA TYR A 166 -3.90 62.54 17.11
C TYR A 166 -5.11 61.82 17.72
N LEU A 167 -6.21 62.54 18.00
CA LEU A 167 -7.42 61.93 18.58
C LEU A 167 -8.11 60.93 17.64
N LYS A 168 -8.12 61.21 16.33
CA LYS A 168 -8.63 60.26 15.31
C LYS A 168 -7.79 58.99 15.29
N LEU A 169 -6.46 59.12 15.29
CA LEU A 169 -5.55 57.99 15.35
C LEU A 169 -5.75 57.19 16.64
N ARG A 170 -5.81 57.85 17.79
CA ARG A 170 -6.05 57.21 19.10
C ARG A 170 -7.34 56.38 19.12
N ARG A 171 -8.43 56.88 18.52
CA ARG A 171 -9.72 56.16 18.44
C ARG A 171 -9.64 54.87 17.63
N ASN A 172 -8.72 54.76 16.68
CA ASN A 172 -8.57 53.56 15.86
C ASN A 172 -7.79 52.43 16.56
N PHE A 173 -7.05 52.77 17.63
CA PHE A 173 -6.22 51.86 18.43
C PHE A 173 -6.88 51.33 19.71
N VAL A 174 -7.99 51.94 20.14
CA VAL A 174 -8.87 51.45 21.22
C VAL A 174 -9.96 50.59 20.59
#